data_AF-A0A3A0G022-F1
#
_entry.id   AF-A0A3A0G022-F1
#
_cell.length_a   1.000
_cell.length_b   1.000
_cell.length_c   1.000
_cell.angle_alpha   90.00
_cell.angle_beta   90.00
_cell.angle_gamma   90.00
#
_symmetry.space_group_name_H-M   'P 1'
#
loop_
_entity.id
_entity.type
_entity.pdbx_description
1 polymer ?
#
loop_
_entity_poly.entity_id
_entity_poly.type
_entity_poly.pdbx_seq_one_letter_code
_entity_poly.pdbx_strand_id
1 'polypeptide(L)'
;MAKNLQIDEVLDSLEQSVMGSVAACLEEALSESREAAIQRAMIALQTKFRPVSGSADSANAAANGADWVGVESLSRLRAIVGGRFQNLKQKWIEAGLPLRERKGQKIDVSKVNEKGWIELSNWILKQNFEARLTLDNPEHIFELRSVGSKK
;
A
#
# COMPACT_ATOMS: atom_id res chain seq x y z
N MET A 1 23.18 33.11 -53.45
CA MET A 1 23.45 31.84 -52.75
C MET A 1 23.29 31.92 -51.22
N ALA A 2 23.04 33.09 -50.59
CA ALA A 2 22.96 33.20 -49.13
C ALA A 2 21.63 32.76 -48.48
N LYS A 3 20.52 32.65 -49.23
CA LYS A 3 19.20 32.32 -48.67
C LYS A 3 18.98 30.84 -48.33
N ASN A 4 19.77 29.92 -48.90
CA ASN A 4 19.60 28.48 -48.63
C ASN A 4 20.20 28.06 -47.27
N LEU A 5 21.35 28.62 -46.89
CA LEU A 5 22.00 28.32 -45.61
C LEU A 5 21.13 28.65 -44.38
N GLN A 6 20.30 29.69 -44.50
CA GLN A 6 19.43 30.15 -43.42
C GLN A 6 18.16 29.28 -43.26
N ILE A 7 17.79 28.52 -44.29
CA ILE A 7 16.67 27.57 -44.25
C ILE A 7 17.11 26.26 -43.59
N ASP A 8 18.33 25.80 -43.90
CA ASP A 8 18.89 24.58 -43.32
C ASP A 8 19.10 24.70 -41.79
N GLU A 9 19.58 25.83 -41.27
CA GLU A 9 19.69 26.05 -39.81
C GLU A 9 18.33 26.05 -39.09
N VAL A 10 17.29 26.58 -39.75
CA VAL A 10 15.94 26.60 -39.18
C VAL A 10 15.33 25.20 -39.18
N LEU A 11 15.59 24.41 -40.22
CA LEU A 11 15.17 23.01 -40.29
C LEU A 11 15.85 22.15 -39.21
N ASP A 12 17.17 22.26 -39.04
CA ASP A 12 17.92 21.53 -38.01
C ASP A 12 17.43 21.87 -36.59
N SER A 13 17.15 23.14 -36.32
CA SER A 13 16.63 23.60 -35.03
C SER A 13 15.20 23.08 -34.77
N LEU A 14 14.37 23.04 -35.81
CA LEU A 14 13.02 22.49 -35.72
C LEU A 14 13.05 20.97 -35.48
N GLU A 15 13.93 20.24 -36.18
CA GLU A 15 14.13 18.80 -35.98
C GLU A 15 14.61 18.48 -34.56
N GLN A 16 15.57 19.23 -34.04
CA GLN A 16 16.03 19.07 -32.65
C GLN A 16 14.93 19.35 -31.63
N SER A 17 14.12 20.39 -31.85
CA SER A 17 13.00 20.72 -30.96
C SER A 17 11.90 19.65 -30.98
N VAL A 18 11.57 19.12 -32.17
CA VAL A 18 10.55 18.08 -32.32
C VAL A 18 11.04 16.77 -31.71
N MET A 19 12.29 16.39 -31.98
CA MET A 19 12.89 15.18 -31.41
C MET A 19 13.02 15.25 -29.88
N GLY A 20 13.35 16.42 -29.32
CA GLY A 20 13.39 16.62 -27.87
C GLY A 20 12.01 16.48 -27.21
N SER A 21 10.96 17.01 -27.85
CA SER A 21 9.58 16.87 -27.37
C SER A 21 9.11 15.41 -27.43
N VAL A 22 9.40 14.70 -28.52
CA VAL A 22 9.06 13.27 -28.67
C VAL A 22 9.83 12.41 -27.66
N ALA A 23 11.11 12.71 -27.40
CA ALA A 23 11.90 12.01 -26.38
C ALA A 23 11.31 12.19 -24.98
N ALA A 24 10.91 13.41 -24.61
CA ALA A 24 10.27 13.68 -23.33
C ALA A 24 8.93 12.93 -23.17
N CYS A 25 8.08 12.95 -24.20
CA CYS A 25 6.82 12.20 -24.22
C CYS A 25 7.05 10.68 -24.11
N LEU A 26 8.10 10.14 -24.75
CA LEU A 26 8.46 8.73 -24.65
C LEU A 26 8.95 8.34 -23.27
N GLU A 27 9.77 9.18 -22.63
CA GLU A 27 10.25 8.95 -21.26
C GLU A 27 9.11 8.95 -20.25
N GLU A 28 8.17 9.89 -20.39
CA GLU A 28 6.98 9.97 -19.53
C GLU A 28 6.10 8.73 -19.69
N ALA A 29 5.79 8.33 -20.93
CA ALA A 29 5.02 7.12 -21.21
C ALA A 29 5.71 5.83 -20.72
N LEU A 30 7.05 5.76 -20.82
CA LEU A 30 7.83 4.64 -20.27
C LEU A 30 7.80 4.61 -18.74
N SER A 31 7.84 5.77 -18.09
CA SER A 31 7.74 5.88 -16.62
C SER A 31 6.37 5.40 -16.14
N GLU A 32 5.29 5.87 -16.76
CA GLU A 32 3.91 5.44 -16.44
C GLU A 32 3.73 3.93 -16.65
N SER A 33 4.22 3.41 -17.77
CA SER A 33 4.15 1.98 -18.08
C SER A 33 4.92 1.12 -17.07
N ARG A 34 6.07 1.60 -16.62
CA ARG A 34 6.89 0.94 -15.60
C ARG A 34 6.19 0.93 -14.24
N GLU A 35 5.61 2.04 -13.82
CA GLU A 35 4.84 2.12 -12.57
C GLU A 35 3.64 1.16 -12.58
N ALA A 36 2.89 1.14 -13.68
CA ALA A 36 1.78 0.21 -13.86
C ALA A 36 2.24 -1.26 -13.85
N ALA A 37 3.41 -1.57 -14.43
CA ALA A 37 4.00 -2.90 -14.38
C ALA A 37 4.41 -3.32 -12.96
N ILE A 38 5.00 -2.40 -12.18
CA ILE A 38 5.38 -2.64 -10.78
C ILE A 38 4.14 -2.87 -9.93
N GLN A 39 3.09 -2.06 -10.09
CA GLN A 39 1.83 -2.22 -9.36
C GLN A 39 1.18 -3.58 -9.66
N ARG A 40 1.11 -3.98 -10.95
CA ARG A 40 0.58 -5.30 -11.34
C ARG A 40 1.41 -6.45 -10.75
N ALA A 41 2.73 -6.33 -10.75
CA ALA A 41 3.61 -7.34 -10.15
C ALA A 41 3.41 -7.44 -8.62
N MET A 42 3.21 -6.32 -7.93
CA MET A 42 2.91 -6.30 -6.49
C MET A 42 1.58 -6.99 -6.16
N ILE A 43 0.52 -6.71 -6.93
CA ILE A 43 -0.79 -7.37 -6.77
C ILE A 43 -0.68 -8.88 -7.05
N ALA A 44 0.06 -9.27 -8.10
CA ALA A 44 0.28 -10.68 -8.43
C ALA A 44 1.07 -11.43 -7.35
N LEU A 45 2.05 -10.77 -6.71
CA LEU A 45 2.76 -11.34 -5.57
C LEU A 45 1.84 -11.50 -4.37
N GLN A 46 1.00 -10.51 -4.05
CA GLN A 46 0.04 -10.60 -2.95
C GLN A 46 -0.97 -11.76 -3.13
N THR A 47 -1.39 -12.03 -4.37
CA THR A 47 -2.37 -13.07 -4.69
C THR A 47 -1.78 -14.48 -4.76
N LYS A 48 -0.50 -14.63 -5.15
CA LYS A 48 0.16 -15.95 -5.22
C LYS A 48 0.58 -16.52 -3.85
N PHE A 49 0.60 -15.72 -2.79
CA PHE A 49 0.85 -16.19 -1.42
C PHE A 49 -0.40 -16.65 -0.67
N ARG A 50 -1.46 -17.11 -1.37
CA ARG A 50 -2.64 -17.72 -0.76
C ARG A 50 -2.27 -19.07 -0.13
N PRO A 51 -2.21 -19.23 1.21
CA PRO A 51 -2.24 -20.56 1.79
C PRO A 51 -3.69 -21.04 1.71
N VAL A 52 -3.91 -22.19 1.07
CA VAL A 52 -5.17 -22.92 1.24
C VAL A 52 -5.21 -23.40 2.68
N SER A 53 -6.05 -22.77 3.50
CA SER A 53 -6.62 -23.30 4.76
C SER A 53 -7.74 -22.32 5.11
N GLY A 54 -9.01 -22.70 5.15
CA GLY A 54 -9.53 -23.85 5.86
C GLY A 54 -10.52 -23.27 6.87
N SER A 55 -11.70 -23.86 6.91
CA SER A 55 -12.91 -23.35 7.54
C SER A 55 -12.80 -23.09 9.04
N ALA A 56 -13.58 -22.11 9.49
CA ALA A 56 -14.33 -22.03 10.75
C ALA A 56 -13.60 -22.11 12.12
N ASP A 57 -14.04 -21.21 12.99
CA ASP A 57 -13.93 -21.21 14.46
C ASP A 57 -12.54 -20.99 15.07
N SER A 58 -12.32 -19.81 15.66
CA SER A 58 -12.04 -19.71 17.11
C SER A 58 -11.77 -18.29 17.58
N ALA A 59 -12.60 -17.86 18.53
CA ALA A 59 -12.20 -16.91 19.55
C ALA A 59 -10.97 -17.46 20.31
N ASN A 60 -10.03 -16.57 20.66
CA ASN A 60 -8.83 -16.84 21.48
C ASN A 60 -7.75 -17.75 20.84
N ALA A 61 -7.02 -17.24 19.85
CA ALA A 61 -5.68 -17.74 19.53
C ALA A 61 -4.63 -16.64 19.72
N ALA A 62 -4.30 -16.38 20.98
CA ALA A 62 -3.04 -15.76 21.38
C ALA A 62 -2.14 -16.83 21.98
N ALA A 63 -1.74 -17.81 21.16
CA ALA A 63 -0.72 -18.79 21.53
C ALA A 63 -0.16 -19.43 20.26
N ASN A 64 1.07 -19.06 19.91
CA ASN A 64 1.98 -19.76 18.99
C ASN A 64 1.53 -20.00 17.53
N GLY A 65 2.16 -19.23 16.63
CA GLY A 65 2.52 -19.70 15.28
C GLY A 65 1.68 -19.15 14.14
N ALA A 66 2.23 -18.17 13.42
CA ALA A 66 1.95 -17.83 12.01
C ALA A 66 0.52 -17.41 11.57
N ASP A 67 -0.49 -17.44 12.44
CA ASP A 67 -1.85 -17.10 12.03
C ASP A 67 -2.12 -15.59 11.98
N TRP A 68 -2.85 -15.17 10.95
CA TRP A 68 -3.31 -13.80 10.78
C TRP A 68 -4.48 -13.54 11.74
N VAL A 69 -4.35 -12.52 12.58
CA VAL A 69 -5.35 -12.10 13.55
C VAL A 69 -6.06 -10.86 13.04
N GLY A 70 -7.38 -10.92 12.92
CA GLY A 70 -8.21 -9.78 12.54
C GLY A 70 -8.16 -8.64 13.56
N VAL A 71 -8.13 -7.41 13.04
CA VAL A 71 -8.23 -6.17 13.79
C VAL A 71 -9.46 -5.42 13.33
N GLU A 72 -10.49 -5.46 14.15
CA GLU A 72 -11.75 -4.75 13.97
C GLU A 72 -11.71 -3.32 14.55
N SER A 73 -10.78 -3.04 15.47
CA SER A 73 -10.74 -1.75 16.15
C SER A 73 -9.39 -1.34 16.72
N LEU A 74 -9.28 -0.05 17.05
CA LEU A 74 -8.11 0.53 17.69
C LEU A 74 -7.80 -0.13 19.05
N SER A 75 -8.84 -0.48 19.81
CA SER A 75 -8.70 -1.18 21.08
C SER A 75 -8.12 -2.58 20.89
N ARG A 76 -8.57 -3.30 19.85
CA ARG A 76 -8.04 -4.61 19.48
C ARG A 76 -6.57 -4.51 19.04
N LEU A 77 -6.24 -3.53 18.19
CA LEU A 77 -4.87 -3.26 17.77
C LEU A 77 -3.96 -3.04 18.99
N ARG A 78 -4.39 -2.20 19.94
CA ARG A 78 -3.63 -1.92 21.17
C ARG A 78 -3.45 -3.17 22.02
N ALA A 79 -4.47 -4.03 22.12
CA ALA A 79 -4.37 -5.26 22.90
C ALA A 79 -3.35 -6.25 22.31
N ILE A 80 -3.20 -6.28 20.98
CA ILE A 80 -2.28 -7.19 20.28
C ILE A 80 -0.86 -6.62 20.25
N VAL A 81 -0.71 -5.38 19.79
CA VAL A 81 0.60 -4.76 19.49
C VAL A 81 1.16 -3.98 20.69
N GLY A 82 0.30 -3.55 21.62
CA GLY A 82 0.68 -2.72 22.76
C GLY A 82 0.85 -1.24 22.40
N GLY A 83 1.61 -0.53 23.23
CA GLY A 83 1.98 0.87 23.01
C GLY A 83 1.07 1.92 23.69
N ARG A 84 1.47 3.19 23.55
CA ARG A 84 0.73 4.34 24.11
C ARG A 84 -0.49 4.66 23.25
N PHE A 85 -1.66 4.66 23.88
CA PHE A 85 -2.95 4.84 23.20
C PHE A 85 -3.03 6.13 22.36
N GLN A 86 -2.50 7.26 22.86
CA GLN A 86 -2.55 8.53 22.11
C GLN A 86 -1.78 8.46 20.78
N ASN A 87 -0.59 7.86 20.77
CA ASN A 87 0.21 7.69 19.55
C ASN A 87 -0.51 6.75 18.58
N LEU A 88 -1.01 5.62 19.08
CA LEU A 88 -1.76 4.66 18.26
C LEU A 88 -3.01 5.29 17.63
N LYS A 89 -3.77 6.06 18.42
CA LYS A 89 -4.95 6.79 17.95
C LYS A 89 -4.59 7.78 16.85
N GLN A 90 -3.50 8.51 17.00
CA GLN A 90 -3.05 9.46 15.98
C GLN A 90 -2.73 8.75 14.66
N LYS A 91 -1.92 7.68 14.70
CA LYS A 91 -1.56 6.89 13.51
C LYS A 91 -2.77 6.24 12.84
N TRP A 92 -3.73 5.79 13.65
CA TRP A 92 -4.99 5.23 13.17
C TRP A 92 -5.81 6.26 12.37
N ILE A 93 -5.91 7.49 12.87
CA ILE A 93 -6.61 8.58 12.20
C ILE A 93 -5.86 8.99 10.93
N GLU A 94 -4.52 9.10 11.00
CA GLU A 94 -3.67 9.44 9.85
C GLU A 94 -3.82 8.44 8.70
N ALA A 95 -3.98 7.15 9.03
CA ALA A 95 -4.29 6.09 8.07
C ALA A 95 -5.72 6.14 7.48
N GLY A 96 -6.55 7.09 7.92
CA GLY A 96 -7.94 7.21 7.47
C GLY A 96 -8.87 6.14 8.04
N LEU A 97 -8.47 5.45 9.11
CA LEU A 97 -9.25 4.37 9.70
C LEU A 97 -10.34 4.91 10.65
N PRO A 98 -11.54 4.30 10.67
CA PRO A 98 -12.66 4.78 11.47
C PRO A 98 -12.39 4.61 12.97
N LEU A 99 -12.66 5.64 13.77
CA LEU A 99 -12.54 5.59 15.24
C LEU A 99 -13.73 4.92 15.93
N ARG A 100 -14.91 4.95 15.31
CA ARG A 100 -16.13 4.34 15.84
C ARG A 100 -16.42 3.06 15.07
N GLU A 101 -16.45 1.95 15.81
CA GLU A 101 -16.98 0.67 15.34
C GLU A 101 -18.44 0.86 14.93
N ARG A 102 -18.75 0.69 13.64
CA ARG A 102 -20.09 0.28 13.24
C ARG A 102 -19.97 -1.20 12.91
N LYS A 103 -20.55 -2.06 13.76
CA LYS A 103 -20.58 -3.50 13.55
C LYS A 103 -21.09 -3.79 12.13
N GLY A 104 -20.30 -4.48 11.31
CA GLY A 104 -20.62 -4.80 9.91
C GLY A 104 -20.42 -3.67 8.89
N GLN A 105 -19.74 -2.57 9.24
CA GLN A 105 -19.39 -1.54 8.27
C GLN A 105 -18.24 -2.03 7.40
N LYS A 106 -18.54 -2.31 6.13
CA LYS A 106 -17.53 -2.50 5.10
C LYS A 106 -16.67 -1.25 5.02
N ILE A 107 -15.38 -1.40 5.32
CA ILE A 107 -14.43 -0.32 5.11
C ILE A 107 -14.15 -0.28 3.62
N ASP A 108 -14.44 0.87 3.06
CA ASP A 108 -14.08 1.18 1.70
C ASP A 108 -12.58 1.46 1.67
N VAL A 109 -11.81 0.51 1.15
CA VAL A 109 -10.35 0.62 1.10
C VAL A 109 -9.91 1.80 0.24
N SER A 110 -10.76 2.30 -0.67
CA SER A 110 -10.49 3.54 -1.41
C SER A 110 -10.46 4.80 -0.51
N LYS A 111 -10.95 4.72 0.73
CA LYS A 111 -10.92 5.81 1.72
C LYS A 111 -9.74 5.72 2.67
N VAL A 112 -8.96 4.64 2.60
CA VAL A 112 -7.73 4.50 3.37
C VAL A 112 -6.71 5.49 2.82
N ASN A 113 -6.09 6.27 3.70
CA ASN A 113 -4.99 7.13 3.31
C ASN A 113 -3.73 6.27 3.16
N GLU A 114 -3.27 6.05 1.93
CA GLU A 114 -2.12 5.19 1.64
C GLU A 114 -0.87 5.59 2.42
N LYS A 115 -0.56 6.89 2.50
CA LYS A 115 0.60 7.39 3.23
C LYS A 115 0.48 7.09 4.73
N GLY A 116 -0.68 7.35 5.30
CA GLY A 116 -0.93 7.06 6.72
C GLY A 116 -0.92 5.55 7.01
N TRP A 117 -1.42 4.73 6.08
CA TRP A 117 -1.36 3.27 6.18
C TRP A 117 0.07 2.75 6.14
N ILE A 118 0.92 3.28 5.26
CA ILE A 118 2.35 2.94 5.21
C ILE A 118 3.02 3.29 6.54
N GLU A 119 2.74 4.46 7.11
CA GLU A 119 3.30 4.87 8.40
C GLU A 119 2.82 4.00 9.56
N LEU A 120 1.53 3.64 9.56
CA LEU A 120 0.94 2.74 10.57
C LEU A 120 1.52 1.33 10.46
N SER A 121 1.54 0.74 9.28
CA SER A 121 2.08 -0.61 9.03
C SER A 121 3.59 -0.69 9.35
N ASN A 122 4.37 0.33 9.02
CA ASN A 122 5.78 0.41 9.42
C ASN A 122 5.95 0.53 10.94
N TRP A 123 5.07 1.26 11.63
CA TRP A 123 5.08 1.31 13.08
C TRP A 123 4.75 -0.06 13.69
N ILE A 124 3.74 -0.76 13.16
CA ILE A 124 3.37 -2.13 13.55
C ILE A 124 4.52 -3.10 13.31
N LEU A 125 5.23 -2.99 12.18
CA LEU A 125 6.41 -3.78 11.85
C LEU A 125 7.54 -3.61 12.86
N LYS A 126 7.79 -2.39 13.34
CA LYS A 126 8.75 -2.13 14.42
C LYS A 126 8.38 -2.81 15.75
N GLN A 127 7.12 -3.22 15.92
CA GLN A 127 6.67 -4.00 17.08
C GLN A 127 6.72 -5.52 16.83
N ASN A 128 7.36 -5.98 15.74
CA ASN A 128 7.44 -7.37 15.30
C ASN A 128 6.10 -7.95 14.81
N PHE A 129 5.26 -7.12 14.19
CA PHE A 129 4.02 -7.55 13.56
C PHE A 129 3.98 -7.12 12.09
N GLU A 130 3.54 -8.00 11.21
CA GLU A 130 3.14 -7.63 9.85
C GLU A 130 1.67 -7.24 9.84
N ALA A 131 1.30 -6.25 9.03
CA ALA A 131 -0.07 -5.80 8.84
C ALA A 131 -0.47 -5.87 7.36
N ARG A 132 -1.68 -6.34 7.07
CA ARG A 132 -2.26 -6.33 5.72
C ARG A 132 -3.72 -5.91 5.74
N LEU A 133 -4.14 -5.08 4.79
CA LEU A 133 -5.54 -4.71 4.62
C LEU A 133 -6.33 -5.93 4.12
N THR A 134 -7.53 -6.12 4.67
CA THR A 134 -8.43 -7.19 4.21
C THR A 134 -9.52 -6.57 3.34
N LEU A 135 -9.50 -6.87 2.04
CA LEU A 135 -10.47 -6.34 1.06
C LEU A 135 -11.81 -7.10 1.09
N ASP A 136 -11.77 -8.36 1.54
CA ASP A 136 -12.85 -9.32 1.29
C ASP A 136 -13.63 -9.69 2.56
N ASN A 137 -13.19 -9.24 3.75
CA ASN A 137 -13.80 -9.60 5.03
C ASN A 137 -14.46 -8.36 5.69
N PRO A 138 -15.79 -8.33 5.84
CA PRO A 138 -16.47 -7.21 6.49
C PRO A 138 -16.31 -7.18 8.02
N GLU A 139 -15.73 -8.22 8.63
CA GLU A 139 -15.63 -8.34 10.08
C GLU A 139 -14.38 -7.66 10.68
N HIS A 140 -13.34 -7.45 9.86
CA HIS A 140 -12.07 -6.87 10.29
C HIS A 140 -11.58 -5.81 9.30
N ILE A 141 -10.88 -4.80 9.80
CA ILE A 141 -10.30 -3.70 9.00
C ILE A 141 -9.04 -4.18 8.28
N PHE A 142 -8.20 -4.86 9.04
CA PHE A 142 -6.92 -5.41 8.58
C PHE A 142 -6.55 -6.57 9.49
N GLU A 143 -5.54 -7.32 9.07
CA GLU A 143 -5.03 -8.46 9.82
C GLU A 143 -3.58 -8.24 10.23
N LEU A 144 -3.22 -8.85 11.35
CA LEU A 144 -1.89 -8.83 11.92
C LEU A 144 -1.30 -10.23 12.01
N ARG A 145 -0.01 -10.37 11.72
CA ARG A 145 0.72 -11.61 11.99
C ARG A 145 1.99 -11.29 12.77
N SER A 146 2.29 -12.06 13.82
CA SER A 146 3.58 -11.93 14.50
C SER A 146 4.70 -12.43 13.60
N VAL A 147 5.76 -11.65 13.44
CA VAL A 147 6.92 -11.98 12.59
C VAL A 147 7.98 -12.77 13.36
N GLY A 148 7.77 -13.00 14.66
CA GLY A 148 8.74 -13.62 15.54
C GLY A 148 9.91 -12.66 15.84
N SER A 149 10.29 -12.53 17.12
CA SER A 149 11.60 -11.97 17.43
C SER A 149 12.66 -12.96 16.97
N LYS A 150 13.66 -12.50 16.20
CA LYS A 150 14.97 -13.16 16.21
C LYS A 150 15.39 -13.27 17.67
N LYS A 151 15.39 -14.50 18.20
CA LYS A 151 16.15 -14.83 19.41
C LYS A 151 17.64 -14.71 19.11
#